data_AF-A0A918G6Z3-F1
#
_entry.id   AF-A0A918G6Z3-F1
#
_cell.length_a   1.000
_cell.length_b   1.000
_cell.length_c   1.000
_cell.angle_alpha   90.00
_cell.angle_beta   90.00
_cell.angle_gamma   90.00
#
_symmetry.space_group_name_H-M   'P 1'
#
loop_
_entity.id
_entity.type
_entity.pdbx_description
1 polymer ?
#
loop_
_entity_poly.entity_id
_entity_poly.type
_entity_poly.pdbx_seq_one_letter_code
_entity_poly.pdbx_strand_id
1 'polypeptide(L)'
;MTVDEQDPAVVRLRRESGSVVVAPPRVDTVLRRVHERRREQRQHRIQAFAALSVVLIAVAGALLVNRDWGQDVVTPLAAAPIAEWPLRGSLAGDRDLLARAEETWRQSPHRPSGAVRAVFAGSPPYSGTANFAVVAMVSAEGSVAFVTTPAGRQIDMSTLLLRAVAPVEAGAPAIGFIAARPDPRDEVAGIAFGLAAPTLSAPNLVSSALDYSLGDGNHHVDGAFWAQVAQPVAAWNSRLDLGALGAVDPAAGTADPVSRVGLRRTDQGLVADGASEGDLIATRDGALGVVGPSGVLDTDLSALGEWGTAVVPYNNVVGTLTDDGEFRPDGIVYPDNRVVLVREDVTVTLGTVAPDGAAWRLVRAADPAAAPATGWRVGLP
;
A
#
# COMPACT_ATOMS: atom_id res chain seq x y z
N MET A 1 10.17 -15.15 67.33
CA MET A 1 11.23 -15.85 68.10
C MET A 1 12.19 -16.41 67.06
N THR A 2 13.33 -15.76 66.93
CA THR A 2 14.42 -16.00 65.97
C THR A 2 15.29 -17.17 66.43
N VAL A 3 15.64 -18.06 65.50
CA VAL A 3 16.74 -19.03 65.56
C VAL A 3 17.25 -19.07 64.11
N ASP A 4 18.23 -18.25 63.71
CA ASP A 4 19.68 -18.41 63.90
C ASP A 4 20.19 -19.84 63.62
N GLU A 5 20.31 -20.16 62.33
CA GLU A 5 21.24 -21.20 61.87
C GLU A 5 22.48 -20.54 61.27
N GLN A 6 23.59 -20.80 61.96
CA GLN A 6 24.91 -20.25 61.75
C GLN A 6 25.58 -20.95 60.56
N ASP A 7 25.99 -20.16 59.57
CA ASP A 7 26.70 -20.61 58.37
C ASP A 7 28.12 -21.13 58.72
N PRO A 8 28.42 -22.42 58.46
CA PRO A 8 29.73 -23.04 58.73
C PRO A 8 30.89 -22.43 57.94
N ALA A 9 30.64 -21.53 56.98
CA ALA A 9 31.67 -20.79 56.25
C ALA A 9 32.48 -19.83 57.14
N VAL A 10 31.88 -19.25 58.19
CA VAL A 10 32.52 -18.22 59.03
C VAL A 10 33.58 -18.82 59.97
N VAL A 11 33.39 -20.07 60.40
CA VAL A 11 34.37 -20.78 61.25
C VAL A 11 35.61 -21.21 60.45
N ARG A 12 35.46 -21.46 59.15
CA ARG A 12 36.57 -21.85 58.26
C ARG A 12 37.50 -20.66 57.96
N LEU A 13 36.94 -19.46 57.79
CA LEU A 13 37.71 -18.22 57.53
C LEU A 13 38.49 -17.70 58.75
N ARG A 14 38.07 -18.03 59.98
CA ARG A 14 38.81 -17.70 61.22
C ARG A 14 40.02 -18.60 61.48
N ARG A 15 40.09 -19.76 60.85
CA ARG A 15 41.21 -20.71 60.98
C ARG A 15 42.36 -20.44 60.01
N GLU A 16 42.12 -19.70 58.92
CA GLU A 16 43.13 -19.35 57.91
C GLU A 16 43.77 -17.96 58.12
N SER A 17 43.24 -17.15 59.04
CA SER A 17 43.75 -15.80 59.37
C SER A 17 44.82 -15.80 60.47
N GLY A 18 45.30 -16.98 60.88
CA GLY A 18 46.17 -17.18 62.02
C GLY A 18 47.65 -17.40 61.72
N SER A 19 48.25 -16.87 60.64
CA SER A 19 49.72 -16.81 60.52
C SER A 19 50.20 -16.04 59.29
N VAL A 20 50.13 -14.71 59.28
CA VAL A 20 51.07 -13.92 58.44
C VAL A 20 51.48 -12.66 59.17
N VAL A 21 52.65 -12.72 59.80
CA VAL A 21 53.40 -11.55 60.27
C VAL A 21 54.04 -10.91 59.04
N VAL A 22 53.63 -9.69 58.69
CA VAL A 22 54.22 -8.91 57.59
C VAL A 22 55.07 -7.77 58.17
N ALA A 23 56.38 -7.84 57.94
CA ALA A 23 57.32 -6.75 58.18
C ALA A 23 57.33 -5.76 56.99
N PRO A 24 57.36 -4.43 57.23
CA PRO A 24 57.34 -3.39 56.20
C PRO A 24 58.76 -3.18 55.64
N PRO A 25 58.97 -3.16 54.30
CA PRO A 25 58.47 -2.06 53.47
C PRO A 25 58.18 -2.52 52.03
N ARG A 26 56.97 -3.01 51.74
CA ARG A 26 56.52 -3.30 50.37
C ARG A 26 55.04 -2.96 50.14
N VAL A 27 54.50 -2.01 50.92
CA VAL A 27 53.08 -1.62 50.86
C VAL A 27 52.84 -0.65 49.69
N ASP A 28 53.77 0.28 49.43
CA ASP A 28 53.56 1.31 48.40
C ASP A 28 53.66 0.79 46.96
N THR A 29 54.55 -0.18 46.70
CA THR A 29 54.71 -0.77 45.37
C THR A 29 53.56 -1.71 45.00
N VAL A 30 52.90 -2.32 46.00
CA VAL A 30 51.75 -3.20 45.81
C VAL A 30 50.46 -2.40 45.67
N LEU A 31 50.28 -1.31 46.43
CA LEU A 31 49.13 -0.41 46.30
C LEU A 31 49.10 0.31 44.93
N ARG A 32 50.27 0.71 44.40
CA ARG A 32 50.36 1.34 43.08
C ARG A 32 50.00 0.38 41.93
N ARG A 33 50.46 -0.88 42.00
CA ARG A 33 50.08 -1.93 41.02
C ARG A 33 48.63 -2.38 41.12
N VAL A 34 47.99 -2.24 42.28
CA VAL A 34 46.55 -2.54 42.47
C VAL A 34 45.66 -1.38 41.98
N HIS A 35 46.12 -0.13 42.05
CA HIS A 35 45.40 1.02 41.50
C HIS A 35 45.52 1.15 39.98
N GLU A 36 46.66 0.83 39.38
CA GLU A 36 46.83 0.84 37.91
C GLU A 36 45.99 -0.29 37.24
N ARG A 37 45.98 -1.51 37.80
CA ARG A 37 45.13 -2.61 37.29
C ARG A 37 43.62 -2.35 37.40
N ARG A 38 43.16 -1.57 38.38
CA ARG A 38 41.72 -1.23 38.54
C ARG A 38 41.24 -0.13 37.58
N ARG A 39 42.13 0.71 37.03
CA ARG A 39 41.76 1.73 36.03
C ARG A 39 41.66 1.13 34.62
N GLU A 40 42.58 0.26 34.23
CA GLU A 40 42.55 -0.41 32.92
C GLU A 40 41.39 -1.43 32.79
N GLN A 41 41.07 -2.18 33.87
CA GLN A 41 39.91 -3.08 33.86
C GLN A 41 38.55 -2.37 33.83
N ARG A 42 38.48 -1.09 34.26
CA ARG A 42 37.24 -0.29 34.18
C ARG A 42 37.03 0.30 32.79
N GLN A 43 38.09 0.67 32.06
CA GLN A 43 37.94 1.18 30.68
C GLN A 43 37.55 0.07 29.68
N HIS A 44 38.08 -1.15 29.82
CA HIS A 44 37.68 -2.26 28.94
C HIS A 44 36.28 -2.83 29.23
N ARG A 45 35.76 -2.70 30.46
CA ARG A 45 34.37 -3.12 30.77
C ARG A 45 33.33 -2.03 30.46
N ILE A 46 33.67 -0.74 30.57
CA ILE A 46 32.74 0.33 30.21
C ILE A 46 32.59 0.47 28.69
N GLN A 47 33.62 0.20 27.89
CA GLN A 47 33.48 0.21 26.43
C GLN A 47 32.72 -1.02 25.89
N ALA A 48 32.90 -2.20 26.50
CA ALA A 48 32.13 -3.39 26.14
C ALA A 48 30.67 -3.29 26.60
N PHE A 49 30.39 -2.75 27.80
CA PHE A 49 29.00 -2.52 28.24
C PHE A 49 28.33 -1.33 27.54
N ALA A 50 29.05 -0.28 27.13
CA ALA A 50 28.45 0.80 26.35
C ALA A 50 28.09 0.35 24.93
N ALA A 51 28.92 -0.46 24.27
CA ALA A 51 28.58 -1.04 22.97
C ALA A 51 27.42 -2.04 23.06
N LEU A 52 27.40 -2.92 24.08
CA LEU A 52 26.30 -3.88 24.27
C LEU A 52 25.03 -3.21 24.78
N SER A 53 25.10 -2.11 25.53
CA SER A 53 23.92 -1.34 25.97
C SER A 53 23.38 -0.45 24.86
N VAL A 54 24.22 0.12 23.99
CA VAL A 54 23.74 0.82 22.79
C VAL A 54 23.16 -0.16 21.80
N VAL A 55 23.72 -1.35 21.63
CA VAL A 55 23.10 -2.41 20.81
C VAL A 55 21.86 -2.98 21.49
N LEU A 56 21.80 -3.16 22.81
CA LEU A 56 20.59 -3.60 23.52
C LEU A 56 19.53 -2.49 23.62
N ILE A 57 19.87 -1.21 23.68
CA ILE A 57 18.92 -0.09 23.61
C ILE A 57 18.53 0.19 22.16
N ALA A 58 19.37 -0.10 21.17
CA ALA A 58 19.00 -0.04 19.75
C ALA A 58 18.21 -1.27 19.31
N VAL A 59 18.46 -2.46 19.87
CA VAL A 59 17.68 -3.69 19.61
C VAL A 59 16.43 -3.70 20.48
N ALA A 60 16.46 -3.27 21.74
CA ALA A 60 15.26 -3.05 22.53
C ALA A 60 14.50 -1.80 22.05
N GLY A 61 15.17 -0.78 21.54
CA GLY A 61 14.55 0.38 20.88
C GLY A 61 13.94 0.00 19.53
N ALA A 62 14.61 -0.82 18.73
CA ALA A 62 14.04 -1.39 17.51
C ALA A 62 12.99 -2.48 17.80
N LEU A 63 12.94 -3.09 19.00
CA LEU A 63 11.87 -4.00 19.42
C LEU A 63 10.77 -3.30 20.24
N LEU A 64 10.98 -2.09 20.76
CA LEU A 64 10.00 -1.28 21.50
C LEU A 64 9.35 -0.21 20.62
N VAL A 65 10.03 0.28 19.59
CA VAL A 65 9.42 1.08 18.51
C VAL A 65 8.70 0.17 17.51
N ASN A 66 9.04 -1.12 17.48
CA ASN A 66 8.36 -2.15 16.67
C ASN A 66 7.49 -3.10 17.52
N ARG A 67 7.25 -2.74 18.79
CA ARG A 67 6.16 -3.32 19.57
C ARG A 67 4.96 -2.43 19.37
N ASP A 68 4.22 -2.79 18.34
CA ASP A 68 2.83 -2.44 18.17
C ASP A 68 2.14 -2.37 19.53
N TRP A 69 1.60 -1.19 19.80
CA TRP A 69 0.56 -1.01 20.77
C TRP A 69 -0.51 -2.06 20.47
N GLY A 70 -0.65 -3.01 21.39
CA GLY A 70 -1.70 -4.03 21.44
C GLY A 70 -2.41 -4.26 20.11
N GLN A 71 -1.84 -5.12 19.27
CA GLN A 71 -2.69 -5.99 18.47
C GLN A 71 -3.43 -6.88 19.48
N ASP A 72 -4.52 -6.36 20.03
CA ASP A 72 -5.71 -7.19 20.15
C ASP A 72 -5.79 -7.92 18.82
N VAL A 73 -5.76 -9.25 18.87
CA VAL A 73 -6.12 -10.06 17.72
C VAL A 73 -7.57 -9.65 17.43
N VAL A 74 -7.72 -8.61 16.61
CA VAL A 74 -8.99 -8.22 16.03
C VAL A 74 -9.31 -9.42 15.17
N THR A 75 -10.05 -10.34 15.77
CA THR A 75 -10.71 -11.41 15.04
C THR A 75 -11.39 -10.65 13.91
N PRO A 76 -11.02 -10.87 12.63
CA PRO A 76 -11.57 -10.09 11.55
C PRO A 76 -13.07 -10.24 11.67
N LEU A 77 -13.74 -9.18 12.12
CA LEU A 77 -15.17 -9.19 12.27
C LEU A 77 -15.64 -9.42 10.85
N ALA A 78 -16.16 -10.62 10.57
CA ALA A 78 -16.56 -10.97 9.22
C ALA A 78 -17.50 -9.85 8.76
N ALA A 79 -17.01 -9.03 7.82
CA ALA A 79 -17.77 -7.88 7.37
C ALA A 79 -19.08 -8.43 6.84
N ALA A 80 -20.20 -7.86 7.29
CA ALA A 80 -21.50 -8.25 6.78
C ALA A 80 -21.43 -8.19 5.25
N PRO A 81 -21.99 -9.18 4.51
CA PRO A 81 -22.02 -9.13 3.06
C PRO A 81 -22.54 -7.77 2.60
N ILE A 82 -21.97 -7.21 1.54
CA ILE A 82 -22.36 -5.87 1.06
C ILE A 82 -23.87 -5.77 0.76
N ALA A 83 -24.48 -6.89 0.37
CA ALA A 83 -25.91 -7.02 0.18
C ALA A 83 -26.75 -6.68 1.43
N GLU A 84 -26.16 -6.73 2.63
CA GLU A 84 -26.79 -6.45 3.93
C GLU A 84 -26.45 -5.05 4.47
N TRP A 85 -25.55 -4.29 3.82
CA TRP A 85 -25.17 -2.98 4.32
C TRP A 85 -26.37 -2.02 4.31
N PRO A 86 -26.66 -1.31 5.42
CA PRO A 86 -27.73 -0.32 5.43
C PRO A 86 -27.36 0.84 4.49
N LEU A 87 -28.38 1.50 3.95
CA LEU A 87 -28.19 2.77 3.25
C LEU A 87 -27.70 3.84 4.24
N ARG A 88 -26.60 4.52 3.90
CA ARG A 88 -25.97 5.59 4.72
C ARG A 88 -25.61 6.82 3.88
N GLY A 89 -25.12 7.87 4.55
CA GLY A 89 -24.67 9.12 3.95
C GLY A 89 -25.71 10.24 3.98
N SER A 90 -25.24 11.47 3.76
CA SER A 90 -26.03 12.70 3.88
C SER A 90 -27.19 12.81 2.89
N LEU A 91 -27.15 12.06 1.78
CA LEU A 91 -28.17 12.05 0.74
C LEU A 91 -29.03 10.78 0.75
N ALA A 92 -28.91 9.93 1.79
CA ALA A 92 -29.71 8.71 1.93
C ALA A 92 -31.24 8.92 1.92
N GLY A 93 -31.70 10.11 2.32
CA GLY A 93 -33.11 10.48 2.33
C GLY A 93 -33.65 10.99 0.97
N ASP A 94 -32.79 11.28 0.01
CA ASP A 94 -33.15 11.86 -1.29
C ASP A 94 -33.62 10.76 -2.26
N ARG A 95 -34.91 10.42 -2.18
CA ARG A 95 -35.51 9.34 -2.99
C ARG A 95 -35.43 9.60 -4.50
N ASP A 96 -35.52 10.85 -4.92
CA ASP A 96 -35.49 11.23 -6.34
C ASP A 96 -34.09 11.08 -6.92
N LEU A 97 -33.05 11.43 -6.15
CA LEU A 97 -31.66 11.13 -6.50
C LEU A 97 -31.43 9.63 -6.64
N LEU A 98 -31.87 8.83 -5.66
CA LEU A 98 -31.67 7.38 -5.66
C LEU A 98 -32.35 6.72 -6.87
N ALA A 99 -33.59 7.13 -7.20
CA ALA A 99 -34.31 6.62 -8.36
C ALA A 99 -33.62 6.98 -9.69
N ARG A 100 -33.15 8.23 -9.83
CA ARG A 100 -32.39 8.64 -11.03
C ARG A 100 -31.05 7.93 -11.13
N ALA A 101 -30.37 7.65 -10.01
CA ALA A 101 -29.13 6.90 -10.00
C ALA A 101 -29.35 5.45 -10.44
N GLU A 102 -30.39 4.78 -9.93
CA GLU A 102 -30.78 3.44 -10.38
C GLU A 102 -31.08 3.42 -11.88
N GLU A 103 -31.87 4.37 -12.37
CA GLU A 103 -32.19 4.48 -13.80
C GLU A 103 -30.92 4.69 -14.66
N THR A 104 -29.99 5.54 -14.20
CA THR A 104 -28.69 5.76 -14.85
C THR A 104 -27.91 4.46 -15.01
N TRP A 105 -27.91 3.59 -13.99
CA TRP A 105 -27.25 2.29 -14.07
C TRP A 105 -28.01 1.34 -15.02
N ARG A 106 -29.34 1.26 -14.93
CA ARG A 106 -30.19 0.38 -15.76
C ARG A 106 -30.16 0.70 -17.24
N GLN A 107 -29.96 1.97 -17.61
CA GLN A 107 -29.84 2.41 -19.00
C GLN A 107 -28.43 2.22 -19.59
N SER A 108 -27.45 1.85 -18.77
CA SER A 108 -26.06 1.74 -19.21
C SER A 108 -25.76 0.42 -19.93
N PRO A 109 -24.64 0.31 -20.67
CA PRO A 109 -24.14 -0.97 -21.20
C PRO A 109 -23.87 -2.03 -20.12
N HIS A 110 -23.66 -1.60 -18.87
CA HIS A 110 -23.42 -2.45 -17.70
C HIS A 110 -24.67 -2.64 -16.85
N ARG A 111 -25.86 -2.66 -17.47
CA ARG A 111 -27.14 -2.78 -16.77
C ARG A 111 -27.18 -4.02 -15.85
N PRO A 112 -27.69 -3.88 -14.62
CA PRO A 112 -27.83 -5.00 -13.69
C PRO A 112 -28.97 -5.92 -14.14
N SER A 113 -28.84 -7.23 -13.91
CA SER A 113 -29.88 -8.20 -14.33
C SER A 113 -31.06 -8.30 -13.37
N GLY A 114 -30.93 -7.77 -12.15
CA GLY A 114 -31.90 -7.94 -11.07
C GLY A 114 -32.26 -6.67 -10.30
N ALA A 115 -32.74 -6.88 -9.08
CA ALA A 115 -33.01 -5.82 -8.12
C ALA A 115 -31.70 -5.10 -7.75
N VAL A 116 -31.81 -3.79 -7.57
CA VAL A 116 -30.72 -2.90 -7.19
C VAL A 116 -31.10 -2.20 -5.90
N ARG A 117 -30.12 -1.94 -5.05
CA ARG A 117 -30.32 -1.17 -3.82
C ARG A 117 -29.13 -0.27 -3.55
N ALA A 118 -29.40 0.97 -3.18
CA ALA A 118 -28.35 1.86 -2.68
C ALA A 118 -27.85 1.41 -1.29
N VAL A 119 -26.53 1.44 -1.12
CA VAL A 119 -25.86 1.23 0.18
C VAL A 119 -25.23 2.51 0.71
N PHE A 120 -25.03 3.51 -0.16
CA PHE A 120 -24.55 4.82 0.22
C PHE A 120 -25.06 5.89 -0.73
N ALA A 121 -25.38 7.05 -0.20
CA ALA A 121 -25.62 8.27 -0.97
C ALA A 121 -25.12 9.48 -0.19
N GLY A 122 -24.17 10.22 -0.75
CA GLY A 122 -23.57 11.35 -0.05
C GLY A 122 -22.73 12.24 -0.93
N SER A 123 -22.33 13.36 -0.35
CA SER A 123 -21.38 14.32 -0.90
C SER A 123 -20.34 14.65 0.19
N PRO A 124 -19.13 15.11 -0.20
CA PRO A 124 -18.12 15.48 0.78
C PRO A 124 -18.63 16.67 1.64
N PRO A 125 -18.40 16.65 2.96
CA PRO A 125 -18.95 17.66 3.88
C PRO A 125 -18.32 19.04 3.70
N TYR A 126 -17.02 19.07 3.35
CA TYR A 126 -16.23 20.26 3.07
C TYR A 126 -15.16 19.86 2.06
N SER A 127 -15.19 20.40 0.85
CA SER A 127 -14.15 20.10 -0.13
C SER A 127 -13.90 21.29 -1.05
N GLY A 128 -12.63 21.69 -1.13
CA GLY A 128 -12.13 22.63 -2.13
C GLY A 128 -11.58 21.94 -3.37
N THR A 129 -11.51 20.60 -3.40
CA THR A 129 -10.74 19.84 -4.40
C THR A 129 -11.55 18.77 -5.13
N ALA A 130 -12.54 18.12 -4.52
CA ALA A 130 -13.34 17.07 -5.16
C ALA A 130 -14.83 17.19 -4.84
N ASN A 131 -15.56 18.12 -5.47
CA ASN A 131 -17.00 18.26 -5.23
C ASN A 131 -17.82 17.43 -6.22
N PHE A 132 -18.22 16.25 -5.78
CA PHE A 132 -19.23 15.43 -6.45
C PHE A 132 -20.09 14.69 -5.43
N ALA A 133 -21.36 14.45 -5.77
CA ALA A 133 -22.18 13.49 -5.04
C ALA A 133 -21.97 12.09 -5.63
N VAL A 134 -22.13 11.06 -4.79
CA VAL A 134 -22.00 9.66 -5.17
C VAL A 134 -23.14 8.86 -4.57
N VAL A 135 -23.69 7.96 -5.38
CA VAL A 135 -24.60 6.90 -4.98
C VAL A 135 -23.93 5.57 -5.31
N ALA A 136 -23.59 4.80 -4.26
CA ALA A 136 -23.10 3.45 -4.41
C ALA A 136 -24.27 2.48 -4.30
N MET A 137 -24.43 1.62 -5.30
CA MET A 137 -25.54 0.68 -5.40
C MET A 137 -25.03 -0.73 -5.63
N VAL A 138 -25.73 -1.70 -5.06
CA VAL A 138 -25.43 -3.13 -5.17
C VAL A 138 -26.56 -3.80 -5.95
N SER A 139 -26.21 -4.72 -6.84
CA SER A 139 -27.19 -5.60 -7.50
C SER A 139 -27.29 -6.94 -6.80
N ALA A 140 -28.40 -7.64 -7.01
CA ALA A 140 -28.61 -8.99 -6.49
C ALA A 140 -27.55 -10.01 -6.96
N GLU A 141 -26.84 -9.73 -8.06
CA GLU A 141 -25.77 -10.59 -8.58
C GLU A 141 -24.38 -10.33 -7.97
N GLY A 142 -24.27 -9.39 -7.03
CA GLY A 142 -23.01 -9.08 -6.35
C GLY A 142 -22.14 -8.06 -7.08
N SER A 143 -22.70 -7.29 -8.03
CA SER A 143 -22.01 -6.15 -8.64
C SER A 143 -22.28 -4.87 -7.85
N VAL A 144 -21.31 -3.96 -7.83
CA VAL A 144 -21.48 -2.60 -7.33
C VAL A 144 -21.31 -1.61 -8.47
N ALA A 145 -22.22 -0.65 -8.52
CA ALA A 145 -22.12 0.52 -9.37
C ALA A 145 -21.93 1.79 -8.53
N PHE A 146 -21.11 2.69 -9.07
CA PHE A 146 -20.93 4.03 -8.52
C PHE A 146 -21.48 5.03 -9.53
N VAL A 147 -22.58 5.67 -9.16
CA VAL A 147 -23.16 6.76 -9.94
C VAL A 147 -22.80 8.07 -9.26
N THR A 148 -22.20 9.00 -10.00
CA THR A 148 -21.78 10.29 -9.46
C THR A 148 -22.41 11.44 -10.21
N THR A 149 -22.43 12.63 -9.61
CA THR A 149 -22.50 13.86 -10.40
C THR A 149 -21.17 14.07 -11.15
N PRO A 150 -21.11 14.97 -12.14
CA PRO A 150 -19.85 15.53 -12.59
C PRO A 150 -19.08 16.10 -11.39
N ALA A 151 -17.75 15.97 -11.42
CA ALA A 151 -16.87 16.51 -10.40
C ALA A 151 -16.41 17.90 -10.81
N GLY A 152 -16.60 18.90 -9.94
CA GLY A 152 -16.20 20.26 -10.24
C GLY A 152 -16.18 21.18 -9.04
N ARG A 153 -16.33 22.49 -9.25
CA ARG A 153 -16.38 23.48 -8.17
C ARG A 153 -17.69 23.41 -7.38
N GLN A 154 -18.80 23.11 -8.06
CA GLN A 154 -20.12 22.99 -7.47
C GLN A 154 -20.72 21.63 -7.82
N ILE A 155 -21.50 21.06 -6.91
CA ILE A 155 -22.17 19.79 -7.13
C ILE A 155 -23.41 20.04 -8.00
N ASP A 156 -23.38 19.57 -9.24
CA ASP A 156 -24.55 19.57 -10.13
C ASP A 156 -25.39 18.30 -9.89
N MET A 157 -26.42 18.42 -9.05
CA MET A 157 -27.36 17.33 -8.74
C MET A 157 -28.31 16.98 -9.91
N SER A 158 -28.29 17.73 -11.01
CA SER A 158 -29.16 17.48 -12.17
C SER A 158 -28.60 16.42 -13.11
N THR A 159 -27.28 16.30 -13.19
CA THR A 159 -26.58 15.36 -14.08
C THR A 159 -26.01 14.18 -13.29
N LEU A 160 -26.27 12.95 -13.74
CA LEU A 160 -25.73 11.73 -13.15
C LEU A 160 -24.96 10.91 -14.17
N LEU A 161 -23.83 10.36 -13.74
CA LEU A 161 -22.86 9.63 -14.54
C LEU A 161 -22.65 8.26 -13.90
N LEU A 162 -22.79 7.18 -14.66
CA LEU A 162 -22.27 5.89 -14.21
C LEU A 162 -20.74 5.95 -14.32
N ARG A 163 -20.07 5.94 -13.17
CA ARG A 163 -18.64 6.20 -13.09
C ARG A 163 -17.81 4.92 -13.11
N ALA A 164 -18.29 3.87 -12.45
CA ALA A 164 -17.62 2.58 -12.39
C ALA A 164 -18.63 1.47 -12.06
N VAL A 165 -18.35 0.25 -12.55
CA VAL A 165 -19.07 -0.97 -12.19
C VAL A 165 -18.06 -2.10 -12.02
N ALA A 166 -18.15 -2.86 -10.92
CA ALA A 166 -17.31 -4.02 -10.70
C ALA A 166 -18.04 -5.12 -9.92
N PRO A 167 -17.69 -6.40 -10.13
CA PRO A 167 -18.07 -7.45 -9.20
C PRO A 167 -17.41 -7.21 -7.84
N VAL A 168 -18.09 -7.59 -6.77
CA VAL A 168 -17.58 -7.49 -5.41
C VAL A 168 -17.49 -8.87 -4.80
N GLU A 169 -16.33 -9.19 -4.22
CA GLU A 169 -16.12 -10.44 -3.52
C GLU A 169 -17.05 -10.54 -2.31
N ALA A 170 -17.52 -11.76 -2.03
CA ALA A 170 -18.35 -12.01 -0.85
C ALA A 170 -17.57 -11.65 0.42
N GLY A 171 -18.14 -10.76 1.24
CA GLY A 171 -17.51 -10.30 2.48
C GLY A 171 -16.44 -9.22 2.29
N ALA A 172 -16.34 -8.58 1.12
CA ALA A 172 -15.43 -7.46 0.92
C ALA A 172 -15.64 -6.36 1.99
N PRO A 173 -14.61 -5.99 2.77
CA PRO A 173 -14.75 -5.05 3.88
C PRO A 173 -14.81 -3.57 3.42
N ALA A 174 -14.54 -3.31 2.15
CA ALA A 174 -14.71 -2.01 1.51
C ALA A 174 -15.03 -2.18 0.03
N ILE A 175 -15.55 -1.12 -0.56
CA ILE A 175 -15.74 -0.96 -2.00
C ILE A 175 -15.30 0.45 -2.41
N GLY A 176 -14.98 0.63 -3.68
CA GLY A 176 -14.72 1.96 -4.20
C GLY A 176 -14.36 1.92 -5.67
N PHE A 177 -14.01 3.09 -6.20
CA PHE A 177 -13.55 3.22 -7.57
C PHE A 177 -12.49 4.31 -7.68
N ILE A 178 -11.73 4.23 -8.77
CA ILE A 178 -10.87 5.30 -9.25
C ILE A 178 -11.17 5.48 -10.73
N ALA A 179 -11.60 6.67 -11.13
CA ALA A 179 -11.73 7.07 -12.52
C ALA A 179 -10.52 7.95 -12.86
N ALA A 180 -9.53 7.34 -13.51
CA ALA A 180 -8.28 8.01 -13.87
C ALA A 180 -8.48 8.93 -15.08
N ARG A 181 -9.32 8.52 -16.03
CA ARG A 181 -9.74 9.35 -17.15
C ARG A 181 -10.96 10.18 -16.75
N PRO A 182 -10.89 11.53 -16.83
CA PRO A 182 -12.02 12.37 -16.48
C PRO A 182 -13.14 12.20 -17.52
N ASP A 183 -14.39 12.29 -17.07
CA ASP A 183 -15.51 12.46 -18.00
C ASP A 183 -15.43 13.88 -18.59
N PRO A 184 -15.80 14.10 -19.86
CA PRO A 184 -15.78 15.44 -20.47
C PRO A 184 -16.58 16.51 -19.71
N ARG A 185 -17.48 16.12 -18.82
CA ARG A 185 -18.27 17.02 -17.95
C ARG A 185 -17.57 17.36 -16.63
N ASP A 186 -16.47 16.69 -16.30
CA ASP A 186 -15.69 16.99 -15.10
C ASP A 186 -14.80 18.24 -15.31
N GLU A 187 -14.62 19.02 -14.24
CA GLU A 187 -13.68 20.14 -14.18
C GLU A 187 -12.34 19.74 -13.53
N VAL A 188 -12.16 18.46 -13.18
CA VAL A 188 -10.99 17.91 -12.50
C VAL A 188 -10.38 16.74 -13.28
N ALA A 189 -9.08 16.48 -13.08
CA ALA A 189 -8.33 15.49 -13.86
C ALA A 189 -8.74 14.02 -13.59
N GLY A 190 -9.15 13.69 -12.37
CA GLY A 190 -9.56 12.35 -12.00
C GLY A 190 -10.14 12.34 -10.59
N ILE A 191 -10.95 11.32 -10.30
CA ILE A 191 -11.61 11.19 -8.99
C ILE A 191 -11.54 9.77 -8.46
N ALA A 192 -11.55 9.66 -7.14
CA ALA A 192 -11.67 8.41 -6.43
C ALA A 192 -12.69 8.52 -5.30
N PHE A 193 -13.30 7.38 -4.99
CA PHE A 193 -14.19 7.21 -3.87
C PHE A 193 -13.95 5.84 -3.25
N GLY A 194 -14.06 5.76 -1.93
CA GLY A 194 -14.13 4.48 -1.24
C GLY A 194 -15.05 4.54 -0.05
N LEU A 195 -15.62 3.39 0.28
CA LEU A 195 -16.59 3.18 1.33
C LEU A 195 -16.27 1.87 2.04
N ALA A 196 -15.98 1.95 3.33
CA ALA A 196 -15.84 0.78 4.19
C ALA A 196 -17.20 0.26 4.66
N ALA A 197 -17.20 -0.99 5.10
CA ALA A 197 -18.33 -1.61 5.78
C ALA A 197 -18.79 -0.76 6.98
N PRO A 198 -20.07 -0.87 7.38
CA PRO A 198 -20.56 -0.19 8.59
C PRO A 198 -19.64 -0.47 9.78
N THR A 199 -19.45 0.54 10.63
CA THR A 199 -18.56 0.52 11.82
C THR A 199 -17.06 0.55 11.54
N LEU A 200 -16.62 0.37 10.30
CA LEU A 200 -15.22 0.54 9.93
C LEU A 200 -14.91 2.00 9.59
N SER A 201 -13.67 2.40 9.87
CA SER A 201 -13.10 3.64 9.35
C SER A 201 -13.01 3.58 7.84
N ALA A 202 -13.06 4.75 7.19
CA ALA A 202 -12.87 4.81 5.75
C ALA A 202 -11.50 4.24 5.35
N PRO A 203 -11.40 3.59 4.17
CA PRO A 203 -10.13 3.06 3.71
C PRO A 203 -9.20 4.19 3.26
N ASN A 204 -7.90 3.95 3.36
CA ASN A 204 -6.88 4.80 2.77
C ASN A 204 -6.66 4.42 1.30
N LEU A 205 -6.49 5.39 0.41
CA LEU A 205 -6.11 5.12 -0.97
C LEU A 205 -4.58 5.06 -1.06
N VAL A 206 -4.05 3.87 -1.35
CA VAL A 206 -2.62 3.65 -1.56
C VAL A 206 -2.40 3.35 -3.03
N SER A 207 -1.43 4.02 -3.66
CA SER A 207 -1.07 3.81 -5.07
C SER A 207 0.42 3.62 -5.22
N SER A 208 0.85 2.65 -6.03
CA SER A 208 2.26 2.45 -6.39
C SER A 208 2.81 3.62 -7.22
N ALA A 209 1.92 4.45 -7.78
CA ALA A 209 2.26 5.60 -8.60
C ALA A 209 2.69 6.81 -7.77
N LEU A 210 2.48 6.78 -6.45
CA LEU A 210 2.81 7.83 -5.50
C LEU A 210 3.74 7.31 -4.40
N ASP A 211 4.58 8.20 -3.85
CA ASP A 211 5.44 7.89 -2.69
C ASP A 211 4.72 8.09 -1.35
N TYR A 212 3.46 8.56 -1.39
CA TYR A 212 2.63 8.83 -0.23
C TYR A 212 1.21 8.32 -0.48
N SER A 213 0.50 7.99 0.60
CA SER A 213 -0.91 7.61 0.53
C SER A 213 -1.81 8.84 0.37
N LEU A 214 -2.82 8.72 -0.48
CA LEU A 214 -3.91 9.67 -0.57
C LEU A 214 -4.94 9.29 0.51
N GLY A 215 -4.89 9.95 1.66
CA GLY A 215 -5.77 9.60 2.78
C GLY A 215 -5.46 10.38 4.05
N ASP A 216 -4.18 10.70 4.26
CA ASP A 216 -3.72 11.53 5.38
C ASP A 216 -4.24 12.97 5.21
N GLY A 217 -5.42 13.24 5.76
CA GLY A 217 -6.09 14.55 5.72
C GLY A 217 -7.45 14.58 5.03
N ASN A 218 -7.94 13.46 4.48
CA ASN A 218 -9.26 13.42 3.86
C ASN A 218 -10.36 13.35 4.94
N HIS A 219 -11.38 14.19 4.82
CA HIS A 219 -12.54 14.13 5.71
C HIS A 219 -13.33 12.85 5.46
N HIS A 220 -13.41 12.01 6.49
CA HIS A 220 -14.20 10.79 6.44
C HIS A 220 -15.59 11.03 7.03
N VAL A 221 -16.62 10.59 6.30
CA VAL A 221 -18.01 10.62 6.78
C VAL A 221 -18.62 9.25 6.57
N ASP A 222 -19.15 8.65 7.61
CA ASP A 222 -19.81 7.33 7.56
C ASP A 222 -18.95 6.24 6.88
N GLY A 223 -17.63 6.26 7.10
CA GLY A 223 -16.70 5.28 6.49
C GLY A 223 -16.45 5.51 5.01
N ALA A 224 -16.84 6.67 4.46
CA ALA A 224 -16.57 7.07 3.09
C ALA A 224 -15.45 8.11 2.99
N PHE A 225 -14.73 8.12 1.86
CA PHE A 225 -13.82 9.19 1.46
C PHE A 225 -14.07 9.59 0.00
N TRP A 226 -13.73 10.84 -0.31
CA TRP A 226 -13.67 11.39 -1.66
C TRP A 226 -12.28 11.93 -1.88
N ALA A 227 -11.71 11.70 -3.07
CA ALA A 227 -10.43 12.27 -3.44
C ALA A 227 -10.47 12.76 -4.88
N GLN A 228 -9.83 13.91 -5.11
CA GLN A 228 -9.34 14.26 -6.43
C GLN A 228 -8.02 13.53 -6.59
N VAL A 229 -7.86 12.79 -7.68
CA VAL A 229 -6.60 12.12 -7.98
C VAL A 229 -5.88 12.86 -9.10
N ALA A 230 -4.58 13.09 -8.92
CA ALA A 230 -3.74 13.53 -10.02
C ALA A 230 -3.28 12.32 -10.83
N GLN A 231 -3.00 12.50 -12.11
CA GLN A 231 -2.17 11.55 -12.85
C GLN A 231 -0.85 11.41 -12.07
N PRO A 232 -0.43 10.17 -11.72
CA PRO A 232 -0.69 8.92 -12.43
C PRO A 232 -1.60 7.90 -11.71
N VAL A 233 -2.42 8.32 -10.73
CA VAL A 233 -3.18 7.39 -9.88
C VAL A 233 -4.39 6.80 -10.60
N ALA A 234 -4.53 5.48 -10.56
CA ALA A 234 -5.60 4.74 -11.22
C ALA A 234 -5.93 3.41 -10.53
N ALA A 235 -7.01 2.74 -10.92
CA ALA A 235 -7.42 1.48 -10.29
C ALA A 235 -6.40 0.35 -10.44
N TRP A 236 -5.66 0.30 -11.56
CA TRP A 236 -4.68 -0.76 -11.83
C TRP A 236 -3.39 -0.65 -11.02
N ASN A 237 -3.12 0.51 -10.42
CA ASN A 237 -1.94 0.77 -9.63
C ASN A 237 -2.28 1.18 -8.19
N SER A 238 -3.49 0.90 -7.73
CA SER A 238 -3.98 1.35 -6.42
C SER A 238 -4.80 0.29 -5.67
N ARG A 239 -4.92 0.50 -4.37
CA ARG A 239 -5.73 -0.30 -3.46
C ARG A 239 -6.39 0.57 -2.39
N LEU A 240 -7.52 0.10 -1.87
CA LEU A 240 -8.19 0.63 -0.68
C LEU A 240 -7.69 -0.14 0.54
N ASP A 241 -6.85 0.50 1.35
CA ASP A 241 -6.18 -0.09 2.51
C ASP A 241 -6.99 0.15 3.79
N LEU A 242 -7.32 -0.93 4.51
CA LEU A 242 -8.05 -0.92 5.78
C LEU A 242 -7.12 -1.28 6.95
N GLY A 243 -5.81 -1.17 6.77
CA GLY A 243 -4.81 -1.53 7.77
C GLY A 243 -4.81 -3.03 8.05
N ALA A 244 -5.04 -3.40 9.32
CA ALA A 244 -4.99 -4.79 9.76
C ALA A 244 -6.04 -5.70 9.09
N LEU A 245 -7.10 -5.12 8.50
CA LEU A 245 -8.15 -5.86 7.80
C LEU A 245 -7.79 -6.20 6.35
N GLY A 246 -6.63 -5.75 5.87
CA GLY A 246 -6.15 -5.96 4.51
C GLY A 246 -6.56 -4.85 3.55
N ALA A 247 -6.52 -5.15 2.26
CA ALA A 247 -6.80 -4.19 1.20
C ALA A 247 -7.75 -4.77 0.15
N VAL A 248 -8.56 -3.91 -0.44
CA VAL A 248 -9.48 -4.24 -1.52
C VAL A 248 -9.09 -3.46 -2.76
N ASP A 249 -9.21 -4.07 -3.93
CA ASP A 249 -8.93 -3.37 -5.16
C ASP A 249 -10.14 -2.50 -5.57
N PRO A 250 -9.93 -1.22 -5.91
CA PRO A 250 -11.01 -0.37 -6.41
C PRO A 250 -11.41 -0.76 -7.84
N ALA A 251 -12.66 -0.45 -8.20
CA ALA A 251 -13.12 -0.51 -9.58
C ALA A 251 -12.43 0.55 -10.45
N ALA A 252 -12.14 0.21 -11.70
CA ALA A 252 -11.73 1.19 -12.70
C ALA A 252 -12.94 2.01 -13.18
N GLY A 253 -12.69 3.24 -13.63
CA GLY A 253 -13.70 4.06 -14.27
C GLY A 253 -14.19 3.40 -15.56
N THR A 254 -15.46 3.59 -15.92
CA THR A 254 -16.04 3.03 -17.17
C THR A 254 -15.42 3.61 -18.43
N ALA A 255 -14.72 4.75 -18.33
CA ALA A 255 -13.96 5.37 -19.41
C ALA A 255 -12.46 5.01 -19.40
N ASP A 256 -11.98 4.31 -18.37
CA ASP A 256 -10.58 3.92 -18.28
C ASP A 256 -10.30 2.78 -19.29
N PRO A 257 -9.14 2.78 -19.98
CA PRO A 257 -8.82 1.83 -21.05
C PRO A 257 -8.34 0.47 -20.50
N VAL A 258 -8.96 -0.02 -19.43
CA VAL A 258 -8.49 -1.20 -18.70
C VAL A 258 -9.59 -2.22 -18.46
N SER A 259 -9.18 -3.47 -18.30
CA SER A 259 -10.07 -4.55 -17.88
C SER A 259 -9.33 -5.57 -17.03
N ARG A 260 -10.04 -6.27 -16.16
CA ARG A 260 -9.48 -7.38 -15.39
C ARG A 260 -9.25 -8.59 -16.29
N VAL A 261 -8.14 -9.28 -16.06
CA VAL A 261 -7.79 -10.52 -16.75
C VAL A 261 -7.34 -11.58 -15.75
N GLY A 262 -7.61 -12.84 -16.09
CA GLY A 262 -7.06 -13.99 -15.36
C GLY A 262 -5.60 -14.19 -15.74
N LEU A 263 -4.75 -14.53 -14.78
CA LEU A 263 -3.35 -14.85 -14.99
C LEU A 263 -3.11 -16.31 -14.61
N ARG A 264 -2.46 -17.05 -15.51
CA ARG A 264 -2.16 -18.46 -15.31
C ARG A 264 -0.73 -18.77 -15.70
N ARG A 265 -0.03 -19.49 -14.82
CA ARG A 265 1.30 -20.01 -15.11
C ARG A 265 1.21 -21.28 -15.96
N THR A 266 2.06 -21.36 -16.96
CA THR A 266 2.24 -22.51 -17.84
C THR A 266 3.72 -22.88 -17.88
N ASP A 267 4.04 -24.01 -18.52
CA ASP A 267 5.43 -24.43 -18.73
C ASP A 267 6.22 -23.46 -19.63
N GLN A 268 5.52 -22.63 -20.42
CA GLN A 268 6.11 -21.64 -21.32
C GLN A 268 6.25 -20.25 -20.67
N GLY A 269 5.60 -20.00 -19.54
CA GLY A 269 5.57 -18.69 -18.89
C GLY A 269 4.17 -18.31 -18.38
N LEU A 270 4.02 -17.02 -18.05
CA LEU A 270 2.75 -16.46 -17.59
C LEU A 270 1.88 -16.13 -18.80
N VAL A 271 0.59 -16.46 -18.74
CA VAL A 271 -0.41 -16.16 -19.78
C VAL A 271 -1.53 -15.32 -19.17
N ALA A 272 -2.02 -14.33 -19.92
CA ALA A 272 -3.17 -13.51 -19.54
C ALA A 272 -4.41 -13.87 -20.38
N ASP A 273 -5.43 -14.40 -19.72
CA ASP A 273 -6.68 -14.79 -20.37
C ASP A 273 -7.48 -13.54 -20.77
N GLY A 274 -7.88 -13.46 -22.04
CA GLY A 274 -8.64 -12.31 -22.57
C GLY A 274 -7.79 -11.08 -22.92
N ALA A 275 -6.46 -11.22 -22.94
CA ALA A 275 -5.55 -10.23 -23.46
C ALA A 275 -5.09 -10.57 -24.89
N SER A 276 -4.74 -9.54 -25.66
CA SER A 276 -4.26 -9.61 -27.03
C SER A 276 -2.77 -9.27 -27.09
N GLU A 277 -2.09 -9.70 -28.15
CA GLU A 277 -0.70 -9.29 -28.42
C GLU A 277 -0.53 -7.76 -28.34
N GLY A 278 0.52 -7.33 -27.64
CA GLY A 278 0.84 -5.91 -27.41
C GLY A 278 0.18 -5.29 -26.17
N ASP A 279 -0.78 -5.98 -25.52
CA ASP A 279 -1.38 -5.48 -24.29
C ASP A 279 -0.37 -5.49 -23.13
N LEU A 280 -0.37 -4.41 -22.34
CA LEU A 280 0.38 -4.37 -21.09
C LEU A 280 -0.43 -5.05 -20.00
N ILE A 281 0.22 -5.95 -19.26
CA ILE A 281 -0.36 -6.54 -18.06
C ILE A 281 0.30 -5.92 -16.83
N ALA A 282 -0.53 -5.36 -15.96
CA ALA A 282 -0.11 -4.75 -14.71
C ALA A 282 -0.80 -5.40 -13.51
N THR A 283 -0.17 -5.28 -12.36
CA THR A 283 -0.75 -5.51 -11.04
C THR A 283 -0.71 -4.20 -10.27
N ARG A 284 -1.36 -4.18 -9.11
CA ARG A 284 -1.29 -3.04 -8.19
C ARG A 284 0.14 -2.69 -7.76
N ASP A 285 1.05 -3.65 -7.81
CA ASP A 285 2.45 -3.45 -7.42
C ASP A 285 3.29 -2.90 -8.58
N GLY A 286 2.89 -3.16 -9.83
CA GLY A 286 3.58 -2.66 -11.02
C GLY A 286 3.33 -3.48 -12.28
N ALA A 287 4.05 -3.13 -13.34
CA ALA A 287 3.98 -3.83 -14.63
C ALA A 287 4.58 -5.24 -14.53
N LEU A 288 3.86 -6.24 -15.03
CA LEU A 288 4.36 -7.61 -15.15
C LEU A 288 5.10 -7.84 -16.47
N GLY A 289 4.48 -7.43 -17.57
CA GLY A 289 4.99 -7.71 -18.92
C GLY A 289 3.99 -7.31 -20.01
N VAL A 290 4.39 -7.52 -21.26
CA VAL A 290 3.60 -7.26 -22.47
C VAL A 290 3.21 -8.59 -23.08
N VAL A 291 1.97 -8.74 -23.56
CA VAL A 291 1.55 -9.99 -24.19
C VAL A 291 2.25 -10.17 -25.54
N GLY A 292 3.02 -11.24 -25.68
CA GLY A 292 3.69 -11.59 -26.94
C GLY A 292 2.78 -12.31 -27.94
N PRO A 293 3.28 -12.63 -29.15
CA PRO A 293 2.50 -13.25 -30.22
C PRO A 293 1.93 -14.64 -29.88
N SER A 294 2.55 -15.35 -28.94
CA SER A 294 2.09 -16.66 -28.44
C SER A 294 1.02 -16.54 -27.35
N GLY A 295 0.67 -15.33 -26.91
CA GLY A 295 -0.18 -15.08 -25.73
C GLY A 295 0.56 -15.20 -24.39
N VAL A 296 1.83 -15.60 -24.40
CA VAL A 296 2.69 -15.59 -23.21
C VAL A 296 3.18 -14.15 -22.98
N LEU A 297 3.21 -13.73 -21.72
CA LEU A 297 3.77 -12.43 -21.35
C LEU A 297 5.28 -12.43 -21.55
N ASP A 298 5.75 -11.49 -22.35
CA ASP A 298 7.13 -11.03 -22.36
C ASP A 298 7.37 -10.16 -21.12
N THR A 299 8.20 -10.66 -20.21
CA THR A 299 8.51 -10.00 -18.95
C THR A 299 9.84 -9.24 -18.97
N ASP A 300 10.53 -9.24 -20.11
CA ASP A 300 11.80 -8.58 -20.27
C ASP A 300 11.60 -7.06 -20.20
N LEU A 301 12.55 -6.37 -19.57
CA LEU A 301 12.42 -4.93 -19.35
C LEU A 301 12.53 -4.14 -20.66
N SER A 302 13.26 -4.64 -21.65
CA SER A 302 13.33 -4.02 -22.98
C SER A 302 11.97 -4.02 -23.68
N ALA A 303 11.24 -5.13 -23.67
CA ALA A 303 9.89 -5.23 -24.21
C ALA A 303 8.93 -4.23 -23.55
N LEU A 304 9.06 -4.03 -22.23
CA LEU A 304 8.35 -2.96 -21.53
C LEU A 304 8.77 -1.56 -22.00
N GLY A 305 10.06 -1.34 -22.23
CA GLY A 305 10.60 -0.08 -22.78
C GLY A 305 10.24 0.18 -24.25
N GLU A 306 9.93 -0.86 -25.02
CA GLU A 306 9.34 -0.73 -26.36
C GLU A 306 7.86 -0.38 -26.30
N TRP A 307 7.16 -0.91 -25.29
CA TRP A 307 5.76 -0.59 -25.08
C TRP A 307 5.54 0.87 -24.67
N GLY A 308 6.41 1.45 -23.84
CA GLY A 308 6.29 2.84 -23.39
C GLY A 308 7.59 3.42 -22.87
N THR A 309 7.55 4.69 -22.46
CA THR A 309 8.75 5.41 -22.03
C THR A 309 8.99 5.21 -20.54
N ALA A 310 10.18 4.73 -20.16
CA ALA A 310 10.58 4.64 -18.76
C ALA A 310 11.03 6.02 -18.24
N VAL A 311 10.42 6.48 -17.14
CA VAL A 311 10.62 7.82 -16.58
C VAL A 311 10.79 7.72 -15.06
N VAL A 312 11.68 8.55 -14.51
CA VAL A 312 11.73 8.87 -13.07
C VAL A 312 10.85 10.10 -12.83
N PRO A 313 9.63 9.97 -12.26
CA PRO A 313 8.68 11.09 -12.21
C PRO A 313 9.14 12.28 -11.39
N TYR A 314 9.95 12.04 -10.36
CA TYR A 314 10.39 13.07 -9.42
C TYR A 314 11.09 14.24 -10.12
N ASN A 315 11.89 13.94 -11.15
CA ASN A 315 12.68 14.91 -11.90
C ASN A 315 12.51 14.80 -13.42
N ASN A 316 11.53 14.02 -13.89
CA ASN A 316 11.26 13.75 -15.31
C ASN A 316 12.46 13.25 -16.11
N VAL A 317 13.36 12.47 -15.47
CA VAL A 317 14.47 11.84 -16.18
C VAL A 317 13.98 10.63 -16.94
N VAL A 318 14.13 10.65 -18.27
CA VAL A 318 13.87 9.50 -19.13
C VAL A 318 15.05 8.53 -19.03
N GLY A 319 14.78 7.22 -19.17
CA GLY A 319 15.85 6.24 -19.32
C GLY A 319 15.50 5.10 -20.25
N THR A 320 16.52 4.35 -20.63
CA THR A 320 16.39 3.15 -21.46
C THR A 320 16.45 1.91 -20.58
N LEU A 321 15.60 0.92 -20.86
CA LEU A 321 15.58 -0.37 -20.21
C LEU A 321 16.28 -1.42 -21.07
N THR A 322 17.03 -2.32 -20.44
CA THR A 322 17.76 -3.40 -21.13
C THR A 322 17.42 -4.77 -20.53
N ASP A 323 17.67 -5.82 -21.29
CA ASP A 323 17.32 -7.21 -20.94
C ASP A 323 18.01 -7.71 -19.66
N ASP A 324 19.18 -7.18 -19.34
CA ASP A 324 19.98 -7.55 -18.18
C ASP A 324 19.51 -6.92 -16.86
N GLY A 325 18.41 -6.15 -16.90
CA GLY A 325 17.88 -5.48 -15.72
C GLY A 325 18.44 -4.07 -15.49
N GLU A 326 19.29 -3.57 -16.39
CA GLU A 326 19.87 -2.23 -16.29
C GLU A 326 18.85 -1.15 -16.72
N PHE A 327 18.90 -0.03 -16.01
CA PHE A 327 18.24 1.22 -16.35
C PHE A 327 19.30 2.27 -16.67
N ARG A 328 19.25 2.84 -17.87
CA ARG A 328 20.21 3.86 -18.32
C ARG A 328 19.53 5.22 -18.36
N PRO A 329 19.63 6.04 -17.29
CA PRO A 329 19.02 7.36 -17.27
C PRO A 329 19.75 8.35 -18.16
N ASP A 330 19.01 9.22 -18.83
CA ASP A 330 19.55 10.40 -19.55
C ASP A 330 19.71 11.61 -18.61
N GLY A 331 20.10 11.34 -17.36
CA GLY A 331 20.13 12.35 -16.32
C GLY A 331 20.56 11.81 -14.96
N ILE A 332 20.50 12.69 -13.95
CA ILE A 332 20.85 12.33 -12.58
C ILE A 332 19.68 11.58 -11.95
N VAL A 333 19.97 10.40 -11.43
CA VAL A 333 19.05 9.63 -10.59
C VAL A 333 19.72 9.30 -9.27
N TYR A 334 18.90 9.05 -8.26
CA TYR A 334 19.35 8.67 -6.92
C TYR A 334 18.87 7.25 -6.61
N PRO A 335 19.55 6.53 -5.69
CA PRO A 335 19.04 5.28 -5.17
C PRO A 335 17.59 5.42 -4.70
N ASP A 336 16.81 4.35 -4.88
CA ASP A 336 15.40 4.23 -4.51
C ASP A 336 14.44 5.14 -5.29
N ASN A 337 14.91 5.87 -6.30
CA ASN A 337 14.01 6.60 -7.19
C ASN A 337 13.08 5.62 -7.92
N ARG A 338 11.77 5.89 -7.83
CA ARG A 338 10.75 5.14 -8.58
C ARG A 338 10.92 5.39 -10.08
N VAL A 339 10.89 4.30 -10.84
CA VAL A 339 10.75 4.32 -12.30
C VAL A 339 9.34 3.87 -12.66
N VAL A 340 8.70 4.62 -13.54
CA VAL A 340 7.38 4.32 -14.09
C VAL A 340 7.48 4.16 -15.59
N LEU A 341 6.55 3.41 -16.16
CA LEU A 341 6.30 3.31 -17.59
C LEU A 341 5.17 4.26 -17.95
N VAL A 342 5.41 5.15 -18.90
CA VAL A 342 4.42 6.14 -19.38
C VAL A 342 4.11 5.89 -20.85
N ARG A 343 2.82 5.81 -21.18
CA ARG A 343 2.31 5.79 -22.54
C ARG A 343 0.95 6.47 -22.57
N GLU A 344 0.83 7.54 -23.35
CA GLU A 344 -0.41 8.34 -23.43
C GLU A 344 -0.89 8.78 -22.02
N ASP A 345 -2.10 8.43 -21.61
CA ASP A 345 -2.68 8.72 -20.30
C ASP A 345 -2.43 7.60 -19.26
N VAL A 346 -1.69 6.56 -19.63
CA VAL A 346 -1.36 5.43 -18.77
C VAL A 346 -0.01 5.64 -18.10
N THR A 347 0.02 5.38 -16.79
CA THR A 347 1.26 5.28 -16.03
C THR A 347 1.22 4.04 -15.12
N VAL A 348 2.30 3.25 -15.15
CA VAL A 348 2.43 2.02 -14.36
C VAL A 348 3.81 1.99 -13.72
N THR A 349 3.89 1.64 -12.43
CA THR A 349 5.18 1.49 -11.75
C THR A 349 5.96 0.31 -12.34
N LEU A 350 7.24 0.52 -12.63
CA LEU A 350 8.14 -0.57 -13.01
C LEU A 350 8.92 -1.09 -11.81
N GLY A 351 9.39 -0.19 -10.95
CA GLY A 351 10.33 -0.53 -9.89
C GLY A 351 11.01 0.68 -9.27
N THR A 352 12.09 0.42 -8.54
CA THR A 352 13.02 1.43 -8.05
C THR A 352 14.42 1.17 -8.57
N VAL A 353 15.22 2.22 -8.73
CA VAL A 353 16.63 2.06 -9.12
C VAL A 353 17.51 1.79 -7.91
N ALA A 354 18.42 0.84 -8.05
CA ALA A 354 19.47 0.55 -7.08
C ALA A 354 20.85 0.66 -7.77
N PRO A 355 21.89 1.13 -7.06
CA PRO A 355 23.24 1.19 -7.61
C PRO A 355 23.80 -0.24 -7.81
N ASP A 356 24.37 -0.51 -8.99
CA ASP A 356 25.05 -1.77 -9.32
C ASP A 356 26.40 -1.46 -10.01
N GLY A 357 27.44 -1.25 -9.19
CA GLY A 357 28.74 -0.80 -9.67
C GLY A 357 28.67 0.60 -10.29
N ALA A 358 28.89 0.69 -11.61
CA ALA A 358 28.80 1.94 -12.38
C ALA A 358 27.44 2.11 -13.09
N ALA A 359 26.56 1.11 -13.01
CA ALA A 359 25.25 1.10 -13.66
C ALA A 359 24.12 1.25 -12.63
N TRP A 360 22.91 1.53 -13.12
CA TRP A 360 21.69 1.48 -12.30
C TRP A 360 20.91 0.22 -12.64
N ARG A 361 20.55 -0.54 -11.63
CA ARG A 361 19.71 -1.72 -11.80
C ARG A 361 18.29 -1.40 -11.39
N LEU A 362 17.32 -1.83 -12.19
CA LEU A 362 15.93 -1.74 -11.82
C LEU A 362 15.54 -2.92 -10.93
N VAL A 363 15.14 -2.63 -9.69
CA VAL A 363 14.48 -3.58 -8.79
C VAL A 363 12.99 -3.53 -9.10
N ARG A 364 12.48 -4.57 -9.77
CA ARG A 364 11.08 -4.61 -10.21
C ARG A 364 10.13 -4.58 -9.03
N ALA A 365 9.08 -3.76 -9.14
CA ALA A 365 8.04 -3.67 -8.12
C ALA A 365 7.09 -4.87 -8.18
N ALA A 366 6.80 -5.37 -9.38
CA ALA A 366 6.04 -6.60 -9.58
C ALA A 366 6.98 -7.73 -10.05
N ASP A 367 6.95 -8.85 -9.35
CA ASP A 367 7.69 -10.05 -9.71
C ASP A 367 6.80 -11.01 -10.53
N PRO A 368 7.12 -11.29 -11.81
CA PRO A 368 6.38 -12.27 -12.60
C PRO A 368 6.39 -13.68 -12.00
N ALA A 369 7.45 -14.03 -11.27
CA ALA A 369 7.55 -15.32 -10.59
C ALA A 369 6.61 -15.43 -9.38
N ALA A 370 6.11 -14.31 -8.86
CA ALA A 370 5.12 -14.23 -7.80
C ALA A 370 3.78 -13.63 -8.26
N ALA A 371 3.53 -13.59 -9.58
CA ALA A 371 2.32 -12.97 -10.12
C ALA A 371 1.03 -13.56 -9.51
N PRO A 372 0.05 -12.71 -9.14
CA PRO A 372 -1.24 -13.15 -8.63
C PRO A 372 -2.07 -13.86 -9.72
N ALA A 373 -3.19 -14.47 -9.33
CA ALA A 373 -4.12 -15.12 -10.26
C ALA A 373 -4.90 -14.13 -11.15
N THR A 374 -4.84 -12.84 -10.87
CA THR A 374 -5.57 -11.79 -11.61
C THR A 374 -4.69 -10.58 -11.84
N GLY A 375 -4.80 -9.98 -13.03
CA GLY A 375 -4.12 -8.74 -13.38
C GLY A 375 -5.07 -7.73 -14.01
N TRP A 376 -4.48 -6.62 -14.43
CA TRP A 376 -5.13 -5.60 -15.24
C TRP A 376 -4.51 -5.62 -16.64
N ARG A 377 -5.35 -5.83 -17.65
CA ARG A 377 -5.00 -5.56 -19.04
C ARG A 377 -5.18 -4.07 -19.27
N VAL A 378 -4.09 -3.42 -19.63
CA VAL A 378 -4.05 -2.02 -20.04
C VAL A 378 -3.87 -2.02 -21.55
N GLY A 379 -5.01 -1.90 -22.24
CA GLY A 379 -5.08 -2.02 -23.70
C GLY A 379 -5.01 -0.65 -24.37
N LEU A 380 -4.58 -0.65 -25.62
CA LEU A 380 -4.80 0.49 -26.51
C LEU A 380 -6.23 0.40 -27.06
N PRO A 381 -6.94 1.54 -27.21
CA PRO A 381 -8.30 1.57 -27.75
C PRO A 381 -8.41 1.05 -29.19
#